data_AF-A0A8B6CIX0-F1
#
_entry.id   AF-A0A8B6CIX0-F1
#
_cell.length_a   1.000
_cell.length_b   1.000
_cell.length_c   1.000
_cell.angle_alpha   90.00
_cell.angle_beta   90.00
_cell.angle_gamma   90.00
#
_symmetry.space_group_name_H-M   'P 1'
#
loop_
_entity.id
_entity.type
_entity.pdbx_description
1 polymer ?
#
loop_
_entity_poly.entity_id
_entity_poly.type
_entity_poly.pdbx_seq_one_letter_code
_entity_poly.pdbx_strand_id
1 'polypeptide(L)'
;MAQSASKSCDICMSGPGRNICEQCDQWMCENCKTLHLRSKISRNHTFLNGSNINPEDEPFCKEHDENFIFYCVECEMPICKICSVKKHKKHDMSEINESTNELQAEVKQVIDSKIKSIKTNLNKIEKGTGMYQSEIKEAIRVITEDGKQMKQWIDQKVQALIGGKRDSKPEVLSIN
;
A
#
# COMPACT_ATOMS: atom_id res chain seq x y z
N MET A 1 -13.01 -25.56 -25.19
CA MET A 1 -13.93 -24.97 -24.20
C MET A 1 -13.06 -24.27 -23.16
N ALA A 2 -12.88 -22.95 -23.26
CA ALA A 2 -12.06 -22.20 -22.32
C ALA A 2 -12.86 -21.96 -21.03
N GLN A 3 -12.38 -22.50 -19.91
CA GLN A 3 -12.94 -22.23 -18.59
C GLN A 3 -12.45 -20.86 -18.14
N SER A 4 -13.31 -19.84 -18.24
CA SER A 4 -13.08 -18.53 -17.62
C SER A 4 -12.93 -18.74 -16.11
N ALA A 5 -11.75 -18.46 -15.56
CA ALA A 5 -11.46 -18.62 -14.15
C ALA A 5 -12.46 -17.82 -13.29
N SER A 6 -13.26 -18.52 -12.48
CA SER A 6 -14.21 -17.88 -11.56
C SER A 6 -13.46 -16.99 -10.57
N LYS A 7 -13.62 -15.67 -10.70
CA LYS A 7 -13.07 -14.70 -9.74
C LYS A 7 -13.67 -14.92 -8.36
N SER A 8 -12.86 -14.77 -7.30
CA SER A 8 -13.32 -14.83 -5.90
C SER A 8 -13.88 -13.49 -5.44
N CYS A 9 -14.69 -13.48 -4.39
CA CYS A 9 -15.14 -12.24 -3.74
C CYS A 9 -13.97 -11.57 -3.01
N ASP A 10 -13.65 -10.33 -3.37
CA ASP A 10 -12.55 -9.55 -2.79
C ASP A 10 -12.81 -9.12 -1.34
N ILE A 11 -14.08 -9.11 -0.92
CA ILE A 11 -14.48 -8.65 0.42
C ILE A 11 -14.43 -9.77 1.45
N CYS A 12 -15.05 -10.91 1.16
CA CYS A 12 -15.14 -12.03 2.12
C CYS A 12 -14.21 -13.20 1.80
N MET A 13 -13.57 -13.21 0.62
CA MET A 13 -12.65 -14.24 0.14
C MET A 13 -13.21 -15.69 0.13
N SER A 14 -14.51 -15.84 0.41
CA SER A 14 -15.13 -17.15 0.70
C SER A 14 -16.12 -17.61 -0.38
N GLY A 15 -16.64 -16.68 -1.18
CA GLY A 15 -17.64 -16.95 -2.21
C GLY A 15 -17.18 -16.51 -3.61
N PRO A 16 -17.88 -16.95 -4.68
CA PRO A 16 -17.57 -16.49 -6.03
C PRO A 16 -17.91 -14.99 -6.16
N GLY A 17 -16.96 -14.22 -6.68
CA GLY A 17 -17.13 -12.83 -7.07
C GLY A 17 -17.91 -12.81 -8.39
N ARG A 18 -19.24 -12.72 -8.31
CA ARG A 18 -20.12 -12.74 -9.49
C ARG A 18 -20.46 -11.36 -10.01
N ASN A 19 -20.26 -10.32 -9.20
CA ASN A 19 -20.59 -8.96 -9.57
C ASN A 19 -19.35 -8.10 -9.43
N ILE A 20 -19.07 -7.24 -10.39
CA ILE A 20 -18.03 -6.22 -10.28
C ILE A 20 -18.67 -4.86 -10.05
N CYS A 21 -18.19 -4.14 -9.04
CA CYS A 21 -18.57 -2.75 -8.82
C CYS A 21 -17.77 -1.84 -9.77
N GLU A 22 -18.44 -1.07 -10.62
CA GLU A 22 -17.76 -0.24 -11.65
C GLU A 22 -16.90 0.87 -11.03
N GLN A 23 -17.29 1.38 -9.87
CA GLN A 23 -16.60 2.48 -9.19
C GLN A 23 -15.46 2.00 -8.29
N CYS A 24 -15.50 0.75 -7.84
CA CYS A 24 -14.51 0.20 -6.91
C CYS A 24 -13.56 -0.80 -7.56
N ASP A 25 -13.88 -1.27 -8.77
CA ASP A 25 -13.15 -2.32 -9.49
C ASP A 25 -12.95 -3.58 -8.62
N GLN A 26 -14.01 -3.96 -7.90
CA GLN A 26 -14.00 -5.06 -6.93
C GLN A 26 -15.07 -6.09 -7.24
N TRP A 27 -14.65 -7.36 -7.23
CA TRP A 27 -15.47 -8.53 -7.39
C TRP A 27 -16.14 -8.92 -6.08
N MET A 28 -17.45 -9.04 -6.09
CA MET A 28 -18.27 -9.28 -4.90
C MET A 28 -19.26 -10.42 -5.13
N CYS A 29 -19.47 -11.23 -4.09
CA CYS A 29 -20.63 -12.11 -4.02
C CYS A 29 -21.91 -11.29 -3.76
N GLU A 30 -23.09 -11.88 -3.97
CA GLU A 30 -24.37 -11.18 -3.79
C GLU A 30 -24.53 -10.53 -2.40
N ASN A 31 -24.06 -11.20 -1.35
CA ASN A 31 -24.16 -10.68 0.00
C ASN A 31 -23.28 -9.44 0.18
N CYS A 32 -22.02 -9.50 -0.28
CA CYS A 32 -21.09 -8.37 -0.20
C CYS A 32 -21.56 -7.19 -1.06
N LYS A 33 -22.09 -7.43 -2.26
CA LYS A 33 -22.75 -6.41 -3.09
C LYS A 33 -23.91 -5.74 -2.34
N THR A 34 -24.77 -6.54 -1.70
CA THR A 34 -25.93 -6.02 -0.95
C THR A 34 -25.48 -5.14 0.20
N LEU A 35 -24.48 -5.57 0.97
CA LEU A 35 -23.91 -4.78 2.07
C LEU A 35 -23.24 -3.51 1.54
N HIS A 36 -22.52 -3.59 0.42
CA HIS A 36 -21.90 -2.45 -0.25
C HIS A 36 -22.92 -1.39 -0.63
N LEU A 37 -24.05 -1.77 -1.24
CA LEU A 37 -25.11 -0.84 -1.61
C LEU A 37 -25.91 -0.29 -0.41
N ARG A 38 -25.81 -0.91 0.78
CA ARG A 38 -26.41 -0.37 2.02
C ARG A 38 -25.55 0.71 2.66
N SER A 39 -24.25 0.69 2.43
CA SER A 39 -23.33 1.72 2.95
C SER A 39 -23.63 3.08 2.32
N LYS A 40 -23.59 4.14 3.13
CA LYS A 40 -23.83 5.52 2.66
C LYS A 40 -22.87 5.93 1.54
N ILE A 41 -21.65 5.40 1.57
CA ILE A 41 -20.57 5.77 0.63
C ILE A 41 -20.84 5.17 -0.75
N SER A 42 -21.33 3.94 -0.81
CA SER A 42 -21.41 3.14 -2.03
C SER A 42 -22.83 2.82 -2.49
N ARG A 43 -23.85 3.44 -1.90
CA ARG A 43 -25.26 3.19 -2.22
C ARG A 43 -25.64 3.46 -3.68
N ASN A 44 -24.95 4.39 -4.33
CA ASN A 44 -25.19 4.77 -5.73
C ASN A 44 -24.22 4.08 -6.69
N HIS A 45 -23.41 3.13 -6.21
CA HIS A 45 -22.51 2.39 -7.08
C HIS A 45 -23.30 1.41 -7.95
N THR A 46 -22.78 1.17 -9.14
CA THR A 46 -23.38 0.30 -10.14
C THR A 46 -22.58 -1.00 -10.22
N PHE A 47 -23.29 -2.09 -10.54
CA PHE A 47 -22.71 -3.42 -10.60
C PHE A 47 -23.02 -4.06 -11.94
N LEU A 48 -21.99 -4.66 -12.52
CA LEU A 48 -22.11 -5.52 -13.69
C LEU A 48 -22.06 -6.99 -13.26
N ASN A 49 -22.85 -7.83 -13.91
CA ASN A 49 -22.78 -9.27 -13.69
C ASN A 49 -21.59 -9.82 -14.49
N GLY A 50 -20.63 -10.39 -13.78
CA GLY A 50 -19.40 -10.95 -14.36
C GLY A 50 -19.63 -12.05 -15.38
N SER A 51 -20.76 -12.76 -15.34
CA SER A 51 -21.10 -13.75 -16.37
C SER A 51 -21.44 -13.12 -17.72
N ASN A 52 -21.71 -11.82 -17.76
CA ASN A 52 -22.04 -11.06 -18.97
C ASN A 52 -20.87 -10.19 -19.43
N ILE A 53 -19.72 -10.27 -18.76
CA ILE A 53 -18.51 -9.56 -19.14
C ILE A 53 -17.62 -10.60 -19.82
N ASN A 54 -17.68 -10.66 -21.14
CA ASN A 54 -16.66 -11.36 -21.90
C ASN A 54 -15.46 -10.40 -22.04
N PRO A 55 -14.27 -10.74 -21.52
CA PRO A 55 -13.08 -9.91 -21.68
C PRO A 55 -12.68 -9.69 -23.14
N GLU A 56 -13.18 -10.55 -24.04
CA GLU A 56 -12.94 -10.47 -25.48
C GLU A 56 -13.97 -9.59 -26.21
N ASP A 57 -15.05 -9.15 -25.56
CA ASP A 57 -16.00 -8.25 -26.19
C ASP A 57 -15.38 -6.85 -26.26
N GLU A 58 -14.89 -6.50 -27.46
CA GLU A 58 -14.39 -5.16 -27.72
C GLU A 58 -15.52 -4.14 -27.54
N PRO A 59 -15.25 -3.02 -26.84
CA PRO A 59 -16.24 -1.97 -26.68
C PRO A 59 -16.61 -1.40 -28.06
N PHE A 60 -17.92 -1.29 -28.32
CA PHE A 60 -18.45 -0.78 -29.59
C PHE A 60 -19.43 0.38 -29.37
N CYS A 61 -19.67 1.14 -30.43
CA CYS A 61 -20.60 2.25 -30.45
C CYS A 61 -22.04 1.74 -30.44
N LYS A 62 -22.71 1.84 -29.29
CA LYS A 62 -24.12 1.39 -29.12
C LYS A 62 -25.13 2.07 -30.04
N GLU A 63 -24.86 3.30 -30.48
CA GLU A 63 -25.78 4.03 -31.37
C GLU A 63 -25.75 3.50 -32.81
N HIS A 64 -24.64 2.91 -33.22
CA HIS A 64 -24.39 2.56 -34.62
C HIS A 64 -24.01 1.10 -34.81
N ASP A 65 -23.85 0.33 -33.72
CA ASP A 65 -23.43 -1.07 -33.73
C ASP A 65 -22.09 -1.29 -34.47
N GLU A 66 -21.14 -0.38 -34.25
CA GLU A 66 -19.86 -0.31 -34.97
C GLU A 66 -18.69 -0.18 -34.01
N ASN A 67 -17.55 -0.76 -34.36
CA ASN A 67 -16.33 -0.66 -33.55
C ASN A 67 -15.83 0.79 -33.45
N PHE A 68 -15.23 1.11 -32.31
CA PHE A 68 -14.50 2.36 -32.17
C PHE A 68 -13.18 2.29 -32.92
N ILE A 69 -12.94 3.27 -33.79
CA ILE A 69 -11.72 3.32 -34.62
C ILE A 69 -10.97 4.64 -34.49
N PHE A 70 -11.63 5.68 -33.95
CA PHE A 70 -11.02 6.98 -33.69
C PHE A 70 -11.20 7.37 -32.22
N TYR A 71 -10.32 8.23 -31.74
CA TYR A 71 -10.48 8.96 -30.48
C TYR A 71 -10.74 10.44 -30.80
N CYS A 72 -11.79 11.03 -30.25
CA CYS A 72 -12.06 12.45 -30.39
C CYS A 72 -11.39 13.21 -29.24
N VAL A 73 -10.48 14.13 -29.57
CA VAL A 73 -9.65 14.82 -28.59
C VAL A 73 -10.49 15.78 -27.74
N GLU A 74 -11.38 16.55 -28.36
CA GLU A 74 -12.19 17.56 -27.68
C GLU A 74 -13.33 16.97 -26.84
N CYS A 75 -13.79 15.76 -27.18
CA CYS A 75 -14.82 15.06 -26.41
C CYS A 75 -14.24 14.00 -25.46
N GLU A 76 -12.92 13.80 -25.48
CA GLU A 76 -12.19 12.83 -24.67
C GLU A 76 -12.80 11.41 -24.71
N MET A 77 -13.25 10.97 -25.89
CA MET A 77 -13.98 9.71 -26.01
C MET A 77 -13.72 8.95 -27.33
N PRO A 78 -13.78 7.61 -27.31
CA PRO A 78 -13.71 6.81 -28.53
C PRO A 78 -14.99 6.95 -29.36
N ILE A 79 -14.84 6.99 -30.69
CA ILE A 79 -15.93 7.16 -31.64
C ILE A 79 -15.80 6.20 -32.83
N CYS A 80 -16.93 5.78 -33.38
CA CYS A 80 -16.97 4.97 -34.60
C CYS A 80 -16.90 5.86 -35.84
N LYS A 81 -16.74 5.23 -37.01
CA LYS A 81 -16.70 5.92 -38.31
C LYS A 81 -17.94 6.78 -38.60
N ILE A 82 -19.11 6.38 -38.10
CA ILE A 82 -20.34 7.13 -38.35
C ILE A 82 -20.40 8.38 -37.45
N CYS A 83 -19.98 8.26 -36.19
CA CYS A 83 -19.89 9.39 -35.26
C CYS A 83 -18.92 10.47 -35.76
N SER A 84 -17.77 10.08 -36.34
CA SER A 84 -16.78 11.04 -36.84
C SER A 84 -17.34 11.92 -37.96
N VAL A 85 -18.22 11.39 -38.82
CA VAL A 85 -18.80 12.15 -39.93
C VAL A 85 -20.06 12.92 -39.51
N LYS A 86 -20.86 12.40 -38.57
CA LYS A 86 -22.15 13.00 -38.19
C LYS A 86 -22.05 14.01 -37.05
N LYS A 87 -21.41 13.63 -35.94
CA LYS A 87 -21.42 14.40 -34.69
C LYS A 87 -20.09 15.12 -34.44
N HIS A 88 -18.96 14.53 -34.83
CA HIS A 88 -17.61 15.01 -34.51
C HIS A 88 -16.85 15.52 -35.74
N LYS A 89 -17.55 15.94 -36.81
CA LYS A 89 -16.95 16.28 -38.12
C LYS A 89 -15.88 17.38 -38.06
N LYS A 90 -15.97 18.26 -37.07
CA LYS A 90 -15.09 19.43 -36.92
C LYS A 90 -14.12 19.29 -35.75
N HIS A 91 -14.11 18.14 -35.09
CA HIS A 91 -13.24 17.88 -33.96
C HIS A 91 -11.97 17.20 -34.46
N ASP A 92 -10.88 17.45 -33.77
CA ASP A 92 -9.64 16.74 -33.95
C ASP A 92 -9.79 15.29 -33.47
N MET A 93 -9.28 14.39 -34.29
CA MET A 93 -9.43 12.96 -34.10
C MET A 93 -8.12 12.27 -34.46
N SER A 94 -7.80 11.23 -33.71
CA SER A 94 -6.64 10.37 -33.89
C SER A 94 -7.09 8.92 -34.01
N GLU A 95 -6.23 8.06 -34.55
CA GLU A 95 -6.52 6.62 -34.58
C GLU A 95 -6.53 6.07 -33.15
N ILE A 96 -7.55 5.25 -32.84
CA ILE A 96 -7.75 4.76 -31.47
C ILE A 96 -6.55 3.97 -30.95
N ASN A 97 -5.89 3.19 -31.82
CA ASN A 97 -4.72 2.40 -31.45
C ASN A 97 -3.51 3.27 -31.13
N GLU A 98 -3.28 4.33 -31.91
CA GLU A 98 -2.19 5.28 -31.67
C GLU A 98 -2.40 5.99 -30.33
N SER A 99 -3.58 6.57 -30.11
CA SER A 99 -3.89 7.25 -28.84
C SER A 99 -3.87 6.32 -27.64
N THR A 100 -4.30 5.06 -27.82
CA THR A 100 -4.20 4.06 -26.74
C THR A 100 -2.74 3.78 -26.39
N ASN A 101 -1.88 3.59 -27.40
CA ASN A 101 -0.46 3.33 -27.18
C ASN A 101 0.25 4.51 -26.51
N GLU A 102 -0.04 5.74 -26.96
CA GLU A 102 0.51 6.96 -26.37
C GLU A 102 0.10 7.13 -24.91
N LEU A 103 -1.21 7.01 -24.62
CA LEU A 103 -1.73 7.08 -23.25
C LEU A 103 -1.14 5.97 -22.36
N GLN A 104 -1.03 4.75 -22.87
CA GLN A 104 -0.40 3.65 -22.14
C GLN A 104 1.07 3.94 -21.83
N ALA A 105 1.82 4.50 -22.77
CA ALA A 105 3.21 4.86 -22.57
C ALA A 105 3.38 5.97 -21.53
N GLU A 106 2.53 7.01 -21.58
CA GLU A 106 2.53 8.11 -20.62
C GLU A 106 2.19 7.61 -19.20
N VAL A 107 1.09 6.85 -19.07
CA VAL A 107 0.68 6.25 -17.80
C VAL A 107 1.79 5.38 -17.22
N LYS A 108 2.41 4.54 -18.05
CA LYS A 108 3.53 3.69 -17.64
C LYS A 108 4.71 4.52 -17.16
N GLN A 109 5.07 5.59 -17.87
CA GLN A 109 6.17 6.47 -17.48
C GLN A 109 5.91 7.14 -16.12
N VAL A 110 4.69 7.63 -15.89
CA VAL A 110 4.29 8.24 -14.62
C VAL A 110 4.36 7.20 -13.49
N ILE A 111 3.83 6.00 -13.71
CA ILE A 111 3.86 4.90 -12.74
C ILE A 111 5.32 4.52 -12.41
N ASP A 112 6.16 4.30 -13.41
CA ASP A 112 7.56 3.90 -13.23
C ASP A 112 8.35 4.97 -12.46
N SER A 113 8.13 6.24 -12.78
CA SER A 113 8.71 7.38 -12.06
C SER A 113 8.29 7.39 -10.59
N LYS A 114 6.99 7.22 -10.30
CA LYS A 114 6.48 7.19 -8.93
C LYS A 114 7.01 5.99 -8.15
N ILE A 115 7.03 4.80 -8.76
CA ILE A 115 7.59 3.59 -8.15
C ILE A 115 9.07 3.79 -7.79
N LYS A 116 9.85 4.38 -8.71
CA LYS A 116 11.27 4.67 -8.46
C LYS A 116 11.46 5.65 -7.30
N SER A 117 10.63 6.68 -7.22
CA SER A 117 10.65 7.66 -6.12
C SER A 117 10.31 7.00 -4.79
N ILE A 118 9.24 6.19 -4.74
CA ILE A 118 8.84 5.43 -3.55
C ILE A 118 9.96 4.50 -3.08
N LYS A 119 10.54 3.70 -3.98
CA LYS A 119 11.67 2.80 -3.66
C LYS A 119 12.86 3.56 -3.07
N THR A 120 13.16 4.73 -3.63
CA THR A 120 14.26 5.58 -3.14
C THR A 120 13.99 6.08 -1.73
N ASN A 121 12.75 6.51 -1.45
CA ASN A 121 12.36 6.98 -0.13
C ASN A 121 12.32 5.86 0.91
N LEU A 122 11.83 4.67 0.54
CA LEU A 122 11.86 3.48 1.39
C LEU A 122 13.30 3.15 1.80
N ASN A 123 14.23 3.10 0.85
CA ASN A 123 15.65 2.86 1.15
C ASN A 123 16.25 3.90 2.11
N LYS A 124 15.86 5.17 2.00
CA LYS A 124 16.30 6.23 2.93
C LYS A 124 15.75 6.00 4.33
N ILE A 125 14.46 5.65 4.44
CA ILE A 125 13.81 5.36 5.72
C ILE A 125 14.44 4.14 6.38
N GLU A 126 14.67 3.05 5.63
CA GLU A 126 15.32 1.84 6.14
C GLU A 126 16.73 2.13 6.67
N LYS A 127 17.54 2.87 5.90
CA LYS A 127 18.89 3.28 6.35
C LYS A 127 18.83 4.15 7.60
N GLY A 128 17.98 5.16 7.62
CA GLY A 128 17.81 6.04 8.78
C GLY A 128 17.37 5.28 10.02
N THR A 129 16.42 4.35 9.86
CA THR A 129 15.94 3.48 10.94
C THR A 129 17.05 2.59 11.48
N GLY A 130 17.86 1.98 10.61
CA GLY A 130 19.01 1.17 11.01
C GLY A 130 20.07 1.97 11.77
N MET A 131 20.33 3.22 11.36
CA MET A 131 21.24 4.12 12.08
C MET A 131 20.72 4.41 13.49
N TYR A 132 19.47 4.87 13.64
CA TYR A 132 18.89 5.14 14.95
C TYR A 132 18.87 3.90 15.86
N GLN A 133 18.55 2.72 15.31
CA GLN A 133 18.61 1.46 16.06
C GLN A 133 20.02 1.17 16.58
N SER A 134 21.06 1.42 15.77
CA SER A 134 22.45 1.23 16.18
C SER A 134 22.89 2.22 17.26
N GLU A 135 22.49 3.50 17.14
CA GLU A 135 22.80 4.55 18.12
C GLU A 135 22.13 4.26 19.47
N ILE A 136 20.85 3.88 19.46
CA ILE A 136 20.11 3.51 20.68
C ILE A 136 20.76 2.29 21.33
N LYS A 137 21.14 1.27 20.55
CA LYS A 137 21.80 0.08 21.07
C LYS A 137 23.14 0.42 21.74
N GLU A 138 23.93 1.30 21.15
CA GLU A 138 25.21 1.72 21.73
C GLU A 138 25.00 2.56 23.00
N ALA A 139 24.03 3.48 23.00
CA ALA A 139 23.68 4.27 24.19
C ALA A 139 23.26 3.36 25.37
N ILE A 140 22.42 2.34 25.11
CA ILE A 140 22.04 1.35 26.11
C ILE A 140 23.27 0.59 26.62
N ARG A 141 24.18 0.19 25.73
CA ARG A 141 25.41 -0.54 26.09
C ARG A 141 26.28 0.29 27.04
N VAL A 142 26.53 1.56 26.69
CA VAL A 142 27.34 2.49 27.49
C VAL A 142 26.70 2.72 28.87
N ILE A 143 25.41 3.10 28.92
CA ILE A 143 24.70 3.34 30.18
C ILE A 143 24.73 2.10 31.09
N THR A 144 24.57 0.91 30.49
CA THR A 144 24.60 -0.35 31.24
C THR A 144 25.99 -0.63 31.81
N GLU A 145 27.05 -0.37 31.05
CA GLU A 145 28.42 -0.62 31.48
C GLU A 145 28.86 0.39 32.57
N ASP A 146 28.54 1.66 32.39
CA ASP A 146 28.80 2.70 33.39
C ASP A 146 28.05 2.39 34.70
N GLY A 147 26.79 1.94 34.60
CA GLY A 147 26.00 1.51 35.76
C GLY A 147 26.64 0.33 36.52
N LYS A 148 27.21 -0.65 35.81
CA LYS A 148 27.94 -1.77 36.43
C LYS A 148 29.20 -1.30 37.14
N GLN A 149 30.00 -0.46 36.50
CA GLN A 149 31.23 0.08 37.08
C GLN A 149 30.95 0.88 38.35
N MET A 150 29.91 1.74 38.32
CA MET A 150 29.48 2.50 39.48
C MET A 150 29.08 1.59 40.64
N LYS A 151 28.28 0.55 40.36
CA LYS A 151 27.87 -0.43 41.37
C LYS A 151 29.08 -1.13 41.99
N GLN A 152 30.02 -1.61 41.17
CA GLN A 152 31.24 -2.26 41.64
C GLN A 152 32.07 -1.34 42.54
N TRP A 153 32.20 -0.06 42.17
CA TRP A 153 32.90 0.93 42.98
C TRP A 153 32.23 1.14 44.34
N ILE A 154 30.90 1.27 44.38
CA ILE A 154 30.14 1.39 45.63
C ILE A 154 30.35 0.14 46.49
N ASP A 155 30.21 -1.05 45.91
CA ASP A 155 30.38 -2.32 46.62
C ASP A 155 31.80 -2.42 47.25
N GLN A 156 32.84 -2.05 46.50
CA GLN A 156 34.21 -2.00 47.00
C GLN A 156 34.38 -1.03 48.18
N LYS A 157 33.80 0.17 48.10
CA LYS A 157 33.85 1.16 49.20
C LYS A 157 33.13 0.68 50.45
N VAL A 158 31.96 0.05 50.29
CA VAL A 158 31.22 -0.54 51.41
C VAL A 158 32.02 -1.66 52.07
N GLN A 159 32.62 -2.57 51.30
CA GLN A 159 33.44 -3.66 51.84
C GLN A 159 34.67 -3.15 52.61
N ALA A 160 35.35 -2.12 52.10
CA ALA A 160 36.50 -1.52 52.77
C ALA A 160 36.11 -0.92 54.14
N LEU A 161 34.97 -0.21 54.22
CA LEU A 161 34.46 0.36 55.48
C LEU A 161 34.05 -0.72 56.49
N ILE A 162 33.44 -1.81 56.03
CA ILE A 162 33.07 -2.94 56.89
C ILE A 162 34.34 -3.67 57.41
N GLY A 163 35.34 -3.85 56.55
CA GLY A 163 36.62 -4.46 56.91
C GLY A 163 37.36 -3.66 57.98
N GLY A 164 37.52 -2.35 57.78
CA GLY A 164 38.21 -1.47 58.74
C GLY A 164 37.54 -1.40 60.13
N LYS A 165 36.23 -1.64 60.24
CA LYS A 165 35.53 -1.70 61.54
C LYS A 165 35.78 -3.00 62.31
N ARG A 166 36.19 -4.10 61.66
CA ARG A 166 36.50 -5.38 62.35
C ARG A 166 37.87 -5.35 63.02
N ASP A 167 38.82 -4.61 62.44
CA ASP A 167 40.17 -4.46 62.97
C ASP A 167 40.23 -3.49 64.18
N SER A 168 39.19 -2.70 64.39
CA SER A 168 39.07 -1.72 65.48
C SER A 168 38.21 -2.18 66.67
N LYS A 169 38.17 -3.48 66.98
CA LYS A 169 37.41 -3.98 68.15
C LYS A 169 37.98 -3.37 69.45
N PRO A 170 37.17 -2.90 70.41
CA PRO A 170 37.68 -2.17 71.57
C PRO A 170 38.52 -3.10 72.46
N GLU A 171 39.70 -2.63 72.83
CA GLU A 171 40.49 -3.14 73.95
C GLU A 171 39.60 -3.04 75.19
N VAL A 172 39.17 -4.18 75.72
CA VAL A 172 38.36 -4.23 76.95
C VAL A 172 39.28 -3.81 78.09
N LEU A 173 39.14 -2.56 78.54
CA LEU A 173 39.80 -2.10 79.76
C LEU A 173 39.17 -2.80 80.96
N SER A 174 39.86 -3.84 81.44
CA SER A 174 39.66 -4.45 82.74
C SER A 174 39.90 -3.41 83.83
N ILE A 175 38.84 -2.98 84.52
CA ILE A 175 38.95 -2.15 85.71
C ILE A 175 38.72 -3.07 86.91
N ASN A 176 39.75 -3.16 87.76
CA ASN A 176 39.76 -3.84 89.06
C ASN A 176 38.84 -3.16 90.08
#